data_AF-A0A661EPM3-F1
#
_entry.id   AF-A0A661EPM3-F1
#
_cell.length_a   1.000
_cell.length_b   1.000
_cell.length_c   1.000
_cell.angle_alpha   90.00
_cell.angle_beta   90.00
_cell.angle_gamma   90.00
#
_symmetry.space_group_name_H-M   'P 1'
#
loop_
_entity.id
_entity.type
_entity.pdbx_description
1 polymer ?
#
loop_
_entity_poly.entity_id
_entity_poly.type
_entity_poly.pdbx_seq_one_letter_code
_entity_poly.pdbx_strand_id
1 'polypeptide(L)'
;MPPPAANDHELIIVSGLSGSGKTTGLRTLEDLGYYCIDNLPIALLSALGEQLQQDNPNLHRAAVCIDIRNSSNLQQFGELIEELRGKNVSCQVLFFTASESALINRFNETRRKHPLTSSQHSTADAIAIERDMLLPISELADRTLDTSQDTIYDLRERILG
;
A
#
# COMPACT_ATOMS: atom_id res chain seq x y z
N MET A 1 -10.02 -10.07 -34.97
CA MET A 1 -9.10 -9.48 -33.98
C MET A 1 -9.46 -10.10 -32.64
N PRO A 2 -8.58 -10.87 -31.99
CA PRO A 2 -8.79 -11.16 -30.57
C PRO A 2 -8.74 -9.84 -29.78
N PRO A 3 -9.45 -9.74 -28.64
CA PRO A 3 -9.28 -8.59 -27.74
C PRO A 3 -7.79 -8.46 -27.36
N PRO A 4 -7.30 -7.25 -27.04
CA PRO A 4 -5.98 -7.11 -26.44
C PRO A 4 -5.91 -8.05 -25.23
N ALA A 5 -4.83 -8.83 -25.14
CA ALA A 5 -4.60 -9.73 -24.02
C ALA A 5 -4.83 -8.95 -22.72
N ALA A 6 -5.54 -9.56 -21.77
CA ALA A 6 -5.71 -9.00 -20.44
C ALA A 6 -4.32 -8.59 -19.92
N ASN A 7 -4.18 -7.39 -19.35
CA ASN A 7 -2.90 -6.86 -18.88
C ASN A 7 -2.08 -7.97 -18.17
N ASP A 8 -1.02 -8.46 -18.80
CA ASP A 8 -0.22 -9.59 -18.30
C ASP A 8 0.64 -9.21 -17.09
N HIS A 9 0.60 -7.94 -16.67
CA HIS A 9 1.37 -7.37 -15.57
C HIS A 9 0.47 -6.63 -14.60
N GLU A 10 0.35 -7.16 -13.39
CA GLU A 10 -0.42 -6.56 -12.29
C GLU A 10 0.53 -6.03 -11.21
N LEU A 11 0.35 -4.76 -10.84
CA LEU A 11 1.06 -4.14 -9.74
C LEU A 11 0.05 -3.61 -8.72
N ILE A 12 0.08 -4.18 -7.51
CA ILE A 12 -0.72 -3.69 -6.39
C ILE A 12 0.16 -2.86 -5.48
N ILE A 13 -0.23 -1.61 -5.26
CA ILE A 13 0.46 -0.72 -4.33
C ILE A 13 -0.37 -0.64 -3.06
N VAL A 14 0.21 -1.16 -1.98
CA VAL A 14 -0.37 -1.11 -0.64
C VAL A 14 0.19 0.09 0.09
N SER A 15 -0.68 0.98 0.55
CA SER A 15 -0.31 2.07 1.44
C SER A 15 -1.37 2.28 2.52
N GLY A 16 -1.15 3.22 3.44
CA GLY A 16 -2.06 3.43 4.57
C GLY A 16 -1.39 3.77 5.90
N LEU A 17 -2.22 4.01 6.91
CA LEU A 17 -1.78 4.42 8.24
C LEU A 17 -1.02 3.31 8.98
N SER A 18 -0.08 3.67 9.83
CA SER A 18 0.59 2.69 10.69
C SER A 18 -0.44 2.01 11.60
N GLY A 19 -0.46 0.67 11.63
CA GLY A 19 -1.45 -0.11 12.38
C GLY A 19 -2.77 -0.39 11.65
N SER A 20 -2.96 0.07 10.41
CA SER A 20 -4.18 -0.18 9.62
C SER A 20 -4.26 -1.57 8.98
N GLY A 21 -3.27 -2.45 9.19
CA GLY A 21 -3.30 -3.81 8.65
C GLY A 21 -2.58 -4.00 7.30
N LYS A 22 -1.83 -3.01 6.81
CA LYS A 22 -1.00 -3.12 5.58
C LYS A 22 -0.19 -4.42 5.49
N THR A 23 0.50 -4.82 6.56
CA THR A 23 1.30 -6.05 6.60
C THR A 23 0.45 -7.31 6.40
N THR A 24 -0.75 -7.33 6.98
CA THR A 24 -1.72 -8.41 6.76
C THR A 24 -2.20 -8.40 5.31
N GLY A 25 -2.42 -7.21 4.74
CA GLY A 25 -2.78 -7.08 3.34
C GLY A 25 -1.70 -7.59 2.39
N LEU A 26 -0.44 -7.18 2.61
CA LEU A 26 0.70 -7.62 1.82
C LEU A 26 0.88 -9.14 1.90
N ARG A 27 0.78 -9.74 3.09
CA ARG A 27 0.82 -11.21 3.26
C ARG A 27 -0.30 -11.93 2.52
N THR A 28 -1.49 -11.33 2.47
CA THR A 28 -2.62 -11.91 1.74
C THR A 28 -2.34 -11.90 0.23
N LEU A 29 -1.71 -10.84 -0.27
CA LEU A 29 -1.26 -10.78 -1.67
C LEU A 29 -0.14 -11.79 -1.95
N GLU A 30 0.77 -11.99 -1.00
CA GLU A 30 1.82 -13.02 -1.09
C GLU A 30 1.20 -14.43 -1.18
N ASP A 31 0.21 -14.73 -0.34
CA ASP A 31 -0.55 -15.99 -0.36
C ASP A 31 -1.29 -16.20 -1.71
N LEU A 32 -1.63 -15.11 -2.41
CA LEU A 32 -2.26 -15.12 -3.74
C LEU A 32 -1.26 -15.22 -4.90
N GLY A 33 0.04 -15.32 -4.60
CA GLY A 33 1.10 -15.47 -5.58
C GLY A 33 1.64 -14.15 -6.14
N TYR A 34 1.39 -13.01 -5.49
CA TYR A 34 2.08 -11.76 -5.82
C TYR A 34 3.51 -11.76 -5.27
N TYR A 35 4.45 -11.23 -6.05
CA TYR A 35 5.78 -10.92 -5.58
C TYR A 35 5.73 -9.69 -4.66
N CYS A 36 5.80 -9.92 -3.36
CA CYS A 36 5.63 -8.88 -2.34
C CYS A 36 6.95 -8.20 -1.95
N ILE A 37 6.99 -6.87 -2.04
CA ILE A 37 8.10 -6.05 -1.54
C ILE A 37 7.59 -5.14 -0.43
N ASP A 38 8.10 -5.32 0.78
CA ASP A 38 7.80 -4.42 1.89
C ASP A 38 8.72 -3.20 1.86
N ASN A 39 8.19 -2.04 2.28
CA ASN A 39 8.93 -0.79 2.44
C ASN A 39 9.72 -0.36 1.20
N LEU A 40 9.10 -0.35 0.01
CA LEU A 40 9.77 0.07 -1.23
C LEU A 40 9.86 1.61 -1.30
N PRO A 41 11.06 2.19 -1.50
CA PRO A 41 11.20 3.60 -1.83
C PRO A 41 10.44 3.97 -3.09
N ILE A 42 9.68 5.06 -3.06
CA ILE A 42 8.87 5.53 -4.20
C ILE A 42 9.70 5.74 -5.47
N ALA A 43 10.97 6.14 -5.33
CA ALA A 43 11.90 6.33 -6.44
C ALA A 43 12.23 5.03 -7.22
N LEU A 44 11.97 3.86 -6.64
CA LEU A 44 12.20 2.56 -7.28
C LEU A 44 10.96 2.01 -7.98
N LEU A 45 9.82 2.71 -7.90
CA LEU A 45 8.56 2.27 -8.49
C LEU A 45 8.66 2.16 -10.02
N SER A 46 9.28 3.15 -10.68
CA SER A 46 9.49 3.12 -12.14
C SER A 46 10.35 1.96 -12.58
N ALA A 47 11.45 1.69 -11.85
CA ALA A 47 12.35 0.57 -12.14
C ALA A 47 11.65 -0.78 -11.97
N LEU A 48 10.78 -0.91 -10.97
CA LEU A 48 9.95 -2.12 -10.81
C LEU A 48 8.98 -2.28 -11.98
N GLY A 49 8.32 -1.20 -12.42
CA GLY A 49 7.44 -1.22 -13.57
C GLY A 49 8.13 -1.65 -14.87
N GLU A 50 9.38 -1.25 -15.06
CA GLU A 50 10.21 -1.70 -16.19
C GLU A 50 10.58 -3.18 -16.08
N GLN A 51 10.87 -3.67 -14.87
CA GLN A 51 11.14 -5.09 -14.64
C GLN A 51 9.91 -5.97 -14.86
N LEU A 52 8.72 -5.49 -14.52
CA LEU A 52 7.46 -6.20 -14.81
C LEU A 52 7.25 -6.39 -16.31
N GLN A 53 7.60 -5.39 -17.13
CA GLN A 53 7.47 -5.44 -18.59
C GLN A 53 8.50 -6.32 -19.29
N GLN A 54 9.66 -6.55 -18.68
CA GLN A 54 10.60 -7.55 -19.20
C GLN A 54 9.94 -8.90 -18.94
N ASP A 55 9.44 -9.57 -19.99
CA ASP A 55 8.74 -10.89 -20.04
C ASP A 55 9.37 -11.97 -19.14
N ASN A 56 9.36 -11.74 -17.84
CA ASN A 56 9.89 -12.57 -16.80
C ASN A 56 8.72 -13.42 -16.34
N PRO A 57 8.71 -14.73 -16.63
CA PRO A 57 7.60 -15.62 -16.30
C PRO A 57 7.24 -15.66 -14.81
N ASN A 58 8.15 -15.17 -13.96
CA ASN A 58 8.04 -15.17 -12.51
C ASN A 58 7.58 -13.81 -11.93
N LEU A 59 7.46 -12.75 -12.74
CA LEU A 59 7.19 -11.39 -12.28
C LEU A 59 5.98 -10.76 -12.99
N HIS A 60 4.91 -11.53 -13.20
CA HIS A 60 3.66 -11.02 -13.76
C HIS A 60 2.76 -10.31 -12.74
N ARG A 61 2.95 -10.60 -11.46
CA ARG A 61 2.14 -10.06 -10.35
C ARG A 61 3.06 -9.60 -9.24
N ALA A 62 3.05 -8.32 -8.94
CA ALA A 62 3.83 -7.74 -7.84
C ALA A 62 2.94 -6.93 -6.90
N ALA A 63 3.28 -6.95 -5.62
CA ALA A 63 2.64 -6.12 -4.62
C ALA A 63 3.71 -5.37 -3.82
N VAL A 64 3.58 -4.05 -3.71
CA VAL A 64 4.57 -3.22 -3.01
C VAL A 64 3.93 -2.44 -1.89
N CYS A 65 4.57 -2.40 -0.73
CA CYS A 65 4.14 -1.56 0.37
C CYS A 65 4.92 -0.23 0.35
N ILE A 66 4.18 0.88 0.27
CA ILE A 66 4.71 2.24 0.36
C ILE A 66 4.18 2.86 1.65
N ASP A 67 5.09 3.23 2.54
CA ASP A 67 4.77 3.88 3.80
C ASP A 67 5.46 5.24 3.94
N ILE A 68 5.09 5.95 5.01
CA ILE A 68 5.57 7.29 5.28
C ILE A 68 7.06 7.39 5.59
N ARG A 69 7.69 6.27 5.97
CA ARG A 69 9.11 6.22 6.35
C ARG A 69 10.01 6.33 5.12
N ASN A 70 9.51 5.86 3.98
CA ASN A 70 10.25 5.84 2.71
C ASN A 70 9.69 6.83 1.67
N SER A 71 8.80 7.73 2.11
CA SER A 71 8.09 8.65 1.24
C SER A 71 8.60 10.08 1.37
N SER A 72 9.85 10.31 0.99
CA SER A 72 10.45 11.65 1.02
C SER A 72 9.81 12.62 0.00
N ASN A 73 9.04 12.12 -0.98
CA ASN A 73 8.40 12.96 -1.99
C ASN A 73 7.07 12.36 -2.54
N LEU A 74 6.03 12.28 -1.69
CA LEU A 74 4.71 11.75 -2.09
C LEU A 74 4.01 12.53 -3.20
N GLN A 75 4.41 13.78 -3.44
CA GLN A 75 3.88 14.58 -4.55
C GLN A 75 4.13 13.95 -5.92
N GLN A 76 5.23 13.18 -6.07
CA GLN A 76 5.56 12.48 -7.31
C GLN A 76 4.78 11.17 -7.48
N PHE A 77 4.04 10.72 -6.46
CA PHE A 77 3.33 9.45 -6.51
C PHE A 77 2.30 9.41 -7.64
N GLY A 78 1.50 10.46 -7.82
CA GLY A 78 0.50 10.50 -8.89
C GLY A 78 1.09 10.40 -10.29
N GLU A 79 2.17 11.14 -10.56
CA GLU A 79 2.86 11.10 -11.86
C GLU A 79 3.42 9.70 -12.16
N LEU A 80 3.98 9.03 -11.14
CA LEU A 80 4.51 7.68 -11.27
C LEU A 80 3.42 6.63 -11.55
N ILE A 81 2.26 6.74 -10.90
CA ILE A 81 1.12 5.84 -11.15
C ILE A 81 0.62 5.99 -12.59
N GLU A 82 0.47 7.23 -13.05
CA GLU A 82 0.06 7.51 -14.43
C GLU A 82 1.10 7.00 -15.45
N GLU A 83 2.39 7.16 -15.17
CA GLU A 83 3.47 6.61 -16.00
C GLU A 83 3.38 5.08 -16.11
N LEU A 84 3.14 4.39 -15.00
CA LEU A 84 3.01 2.93 -14.96
C LEU A 84 1.77 2.44 -15.71
N ARG A 85 0.63 3.10 -15.50
CA ARG A 85 -0.63 2.82 -16.22
C ARG A 85 -0.46 3.03 -17.72
N GLY A 86 0.28 4.05 -18.13
CA GLY A 86 0.62 4.33 -19.53
C GLY A 86 1.53 3.27 -20.18
N LYS A 87 2.19 2.41 -19.39
CA LYS A 87 3.10 1.36 -19.86
C LYS A 87 2.45 -0.05 -19.86
N ASN A 88 1.11 -0.13 -20.00
CA ASN A 88 0.33 -1.39 -19.96
C ASN A 88 0.47 -2.21 -18.65
N VAL A 89 0.92 -1.59 -17.55
CA VAL A 89 0.90 -2.22 -16.23
C VAL A 89 -0.43 -1.91 -15.56
N SER A 90 -1.16 -2.96 -15.18
CA SER A 90 -2.39 -2.81 -14.40
C SER A 90 -2.02 -2.42 -12.97
N CYS A 91 -1.99 -1.11 -12.70
CA CYS A 91 -1.62 -0.58 -11.40
C CYS A 91 -2.87 -0.26 -10.56
N GLN A 92 -2.98 -0.92 -9.40
CA GLN A 92 -4.05 -0.71 -8.43
C GLN A 92 -3.48 -0.24 -7.09
N VAL A 93 -4.02 0.86 -6.55
CA VAL A 93 -3.63 1.42 -5.26
C VAL A 93 -4.66 1.04 -4.19
N LEU A 94 -4.22 0.27 -3.20
CA LEU A 94 -4.99 -0.10 -2.02
C LEU A 94 -4.54 0.73 -0.82
N PHE A 95 -5.44 1.55 -0.28
CA PHE A 95 -5.18 2.38 0.88
C PHE A 95 -5.86 1.83 2.14
N PHE A 96 -5.07 1.41 3.11
CA PHE A 96 -5.55 0.85 4.37
C PHE A 96 -5.67 1.95 5.41
N THR A 97 -6.89 2.18 5.89
CA THR A 97 -7.19 3.15 6.94
C THR A 97 -7.87 2.48 8.12
N ALA A 98 -7.96 3.21 9.23
CA ALA A 98 -8.75 2.84 10.40
C ALA A 98 -9.02 4.10 11.23
N SER A 99 -9.99 4.01 12.14
CA SER A 99 -10.30 5.05 13.10
C SER A 99 -9.12 5.24 14.04
N GLU A 100 -8.93 6.48 14.48
CA GLU A 100 -7.86 6.83 15.42
C GLU A 100 -7.92 5.98 16.69
N SER A 101 -9.13 5.76 17.23
CA SER A 101 -9.34 4.90 18.39
C SER A 101 -8.93 3.44 18.14
N ALA A 102 -9.24 2.88 16.97
CA ALA A 102 -8.81 1.53 16.62
C ALA A 102 -7.28 1.44 16.47
N LEU A 103 -6.65 2.43 15.83
CA LEU A 103 -5.19 2.50 15.69
C LEU A 103 -4.50 2.60 17.05
N ILE A 104 -4.94 3.53 17.91
CA ILE A 104 -4.42 3.69 19.27
C ILE A 104 -4.52 2.38 20.06
N ASN A 105 -5.68 1.72 20.02
CA ASN A 105 -5.88 0.44 20.69
C ASN A 105 -4.91 -0.64 20.17
N ARG A 106 -4.72 -0.76 18.86
CA ARG A 106 -3.77 -1.71 18.25
C ARG A 106 -2.31 -1.42 18.64
N PHE A 107 -1.92 -0.15 18.73
CA PHE A 107 -0.58 0.22 19.22
C PHE A 107 -0.38 -0.14 20.69
N ASN A 108 -1.41 0.09 21.52
CA ASN A 108 -1.39 -0.28 22.93
C ASN A 108 -1.31 -1.81 23.13
N GLU A 109 -2.08 -2.58 22.36
CA GLU A 109 -2.10 -4.04 22.41
C GLU A 109 -0.77 -4.68 21.96
N THR A 110 -0.17 -4.16 20.89
CA THR A 110 1.07 -4.73 20.34
C THR A 110 2.32 -4.31 21.13
N ARG A 111 2.20 -3.42 22.13
CA ARG A 111 3.32 -2.77 22.86
C ARG A 111 4.38 -2.16 21.93
N ARG A 112 4.08 -1.98 20.64
CA ARG A 112 5.01 -1.44 19.64
C ARG A 112 4.89 0.07 19.67
N LYS A 113 6.01 0.75 19.88
CA LYS A 113 6.09 2.20 19.74
C LYS A 113 5.89 2.59 18.28
N HIS A 114 5.14 3.66 18.05
CA HIS A 114 4.95 4.24 16.73
C HIS A 114 6.31 4.72 16.18
N PRO A 115 6.62 4.54 14.88
CA PRO A 115 7.88 5.02 14.30
C PRO A 115 8.12 6.54 14.45
N LEU A 116 7.04 7.31 14.51
CA LEU A 116 7.06 8.76 14.74
C LEU A 116 6.87 9.17 16.23
N THR A 117 6.77 8.22 17.17
CA THR A 117 6.76 8.59 18.61
C THR A 117 8.14 9.04 19.04
N SER A 118 8.36 10.36 19.04
CA SER A 118 9.42 11.03 19.80
C SER A 118 8.86 11.49 21.15
N SER A 119 9.71 12.01 22.04
CA SER A 119 9.32 12.58 23.34
C SER A 119 8.37 13.80 23.26
N GLN A 120 7.94 14.19 22.05
CA GLN A 120 7.17 15.41 21.78
C GLN A 120 5.79 15.15 21.15
N HIS A 121 5.44 13.92 20.75
CA HIS A 121 4.17 13.61 20.09
C HIS A 121 3.46 12.43 20.72
N SER A 122 2.17 12.59 21.03
CA SER A 122 1.31 11.47 21.43
C SER A 122 1.05 10.54 20.24
N THR A 123 0.61 9.30 20.49
CA THR A 123 0.22 8.37 19.41
C THR A 123 -0.87 8.97 18.52
N ALA A 124 -1.79 9.76 19.10
CA ALA A 124 -2.82 10.47 18.36
C ALA A 124 -2.22 11.53 17.41
N ASP A 125 -1.28 12.35 17.90
CA ASP A 125 -0.61 13.37 17.08
C ASP A 125 0.15 12.73 15.92
N ALA A 126 0.84 11.61 16.18
CA ALA A 126 1.55 10.87 15.16
C ALA A 126 0.61 10.31 14.07
N ILE A 127 -0.57 9.80 14.44
CA ILE A 127 -1.59 9.31 13.50
C ILE A 127 -2.15 10.47 12.67
N ALA A 128 -2.43 11.63 13.27
CA ALA A 128 -2.93 12.80 12.57
C ALA A 128 -1.90 13.30 11.52
N ILE A 129 -0.64 13.40 11.92
CA ILE A 129 0.47 13.76 11.04
C ILE A 129 0.63 12.75 9.89
N GLU A 130 0.49 11.44 10.15
CA GLU A 130 0.52 10.43 9.09
C GLU A 130 -0.63 10.58 8.10
N ARG A 131 -1.84 10.89 8.59
CA ARG A 131 -3.02 11.11 7.74
C ARG A 131 -2.80 12.26 6.77
N ASP A 132 -2.31 13.39 7.26
CA ASP A 132 -2.06 14.58 6.42
C ASP A 132 -0.97 14.33 5.38
N MET A 133 0.09 13.63 5.77
CA MET A 133 1.17 13.30 4.84
C MET A 133 0.76 12.28 3.79
N LEU A 134 -0.07 11.30 4.14
CA LEU A 134 -0.54 10.26 3.22
C LEU A 134 -1.76 10.69 2.39
N LEU A 135 -2.26 11.90 2.58
CA LEU A 135 -3.39 12.46 1.85
C LEU A 135 -3.24 12.29 0.32
N PRO A 136 -2.08 12.60 -0.30
CA PRO A 136 -1.90 12.45 -1.75
C PRO A 136 -2.06 11.00 -2.24
N ILE A 137 -1.65 10.01 -1.43
CA ILE A 137 -1.84 8.60 -1.79
C ILE A 137 -3.30 8.21 -1.60
N SER A 138 -3.93 8.67 -0.52
CA SER A 138 -5.33 8.34 -0.23
C SER A 138 -6.30 8.87 -1.28
N GLU A 139 -6.01 10.04 -1.87
CA GLU A 139 -6.82 10.64 -2.94
C GLU A 139 -6.66 9.88 -4.28
N LEU A 140 -5.52 9.24 -4.49
CA LEU A 140 -5.21 8.42 -5.66
C LEU A 140 -5.53 6.94 -5.46
N ALA A 141 -6.09 6.57 -4.31
CA ALA A 141 -6.40 5.19 -3.99
C ALA A 141 -7.59 4.69 -4.81
N ASP A 142 -7.39 3.59 -5.55
CA ASP A 142 -8.48 2.93 -6.26
C ASP A 142 -9.46 2.27 -5.27
N ARG A 143 -8.94 1.76 -4.14
CA ARG A 143 -9.76 1.22 -3.06
C ARG A 143 -9.23 1.67 -1.71
N THR A 144 -10.12 2.24 -0.90
CA THR A 144 -9.87 2.50 0.52
C THR A 144 -10.46 1.39 1.36
N LEU A 145 -9.60 0.67 2.09
CA LEU A 145 -9.97 -0.40 3.01
C LEU A 145 -9.96 0.16 4.44
N ASP A 146 -11.15 0.48 4.94
CA ASP A 146 -11.32 0.84 6.36
C ASP A 146 -11.38 -0.43 7.20
N THR A 147 -10.35 -0.65 8.00
CA THR A 147 -10.18 -1.81 8.88
C THR A 147 -10.62 -1.54 10.32
N SER A 148 -11.30 -0.42 10.61
CA SER A 148 -11.67 -0.02 11.97
C SER A 148 -12.42 -1.10 12.76
N GLN A 149 -13.29 -1.83 12.07
CA GLN A 149 -14.13 -2.90 12.64
C GLN A 149 -13.80 -4.28 12.07
N ASP A 150 -12.85 -4.35 11.14
CA ASP A 150 -12.54 -5.59 10.43
C ASP A 150 -11.63 -6.47 11.29
N THR A 151 -11.98 -7.76 11.36
CA THR A 151 -11.04 -8.78 11.83
C THR A 151 -10.00 -9.09 10.75
N ILE A 152 -8.95 -9.83 11.12
CA ILE A 152 -7.93 -10.30 10.16
C ILE A 152 -8.57 -11.15 9.04
N TYR A 153 -9.64 -11.88 9.34
CA TYR A 153 -10.36 -12.71 8.36
C TYR A 153 -11.18 -11.85 7.40
N ASP A 154 -11.90 -10.84 7.91
CA ASP A 154 -12.68 -9.91 7.08
C ASP A 154 -11.76 -9.13 6.12
N LEU A 155 -10.58 -8.72 6.61
CA LEU A 155 -9.60 -8.03 5.78
C LEU A 155 -9.11 -8.91 4.62
N ARG A 156 -8.93 -10.20 4.85
CA ARG A 156 -8.53 -11.16 3.81
C ARG A 156 -9.60 -11.29 2.74
N GLU A 157 -10.86 -11.45 3.13
CA GLU A 157 -11.97 -11.53 2.17
C GLU A 157 -12.10 -10.25 1.34
N ARG A 158 -11.93 -9.08 1.95
CA ARG A 158 -12.01 -7.78 1.23
C ARG A 158 -10.89 -7.55 0.22
N ILE A 159 -9.75 -8.21 0.40
CA ILE A 159 -8.65 -8.16 -0.58
C ILE A 159 -8.91 -9.15 -1.73
N LEU A 160 -9.60 -10.26 -1.46
CA LEU A 160 -9.96 -11.28 -2.44
C LEU A 160 -11.16 -10.92 -3.33
N GLY A 161 -12.08 -10.10 -2.82
CA GLY A 161 -13.28 -9.63 -3.52
C GLY A 161 -13.18 -8.20 -4.03
#